data_AF-A0A6N2KMM1-F1
#
_entry.id   AF-A0A6N2KMM1-F1
#
_cell.length_a   1.000
_cell.length_b   1.000
_cell.length_c   1.000
_cell.angle_alpha   90.00
_cell.angle_beta   90.00
_cell.angle_gamma   90.00
#
_symmetry.space_group_name_H-M   'P 1'
#
loop_
_entity.id
_entity.type
_entity.pdbx_description
1 polymer ?
#
loop_
_entity_poly.entity_id
_entity_poly.type
_entity_poly.pdbx_seq_one_letter_code
_entity_poly.pdbx_strand_id
1 'polypeptide(L)'
;MQLQRIGVLSSIECITMLSEECRKFRTLWAEQGDEVSLEYAGTHALKGDLVRYGRQTIGGIIKDGLSALSRYYLNNFQDGDALDLISGHYNVNRNGPSPFQLNGFESLSYLPVASAASALLIGGLTITSVTFHQAGRQAQQYLSTVIWAGVTAGVMAVVKANGRQFCSRPRLCGLM
;
A
#
# COMPACT_ATOMS: atom_id res chain seq x y z
N MET A 1 -32.40 -13.76 17.51
CA MET A 1 -32.70 -14.75 18.57
C MET A 1 -32.59 -14.16 19.99
N GLN A 2 -31.48 -13.53 20.39
CA GLN A 2 -31.36 -12.97 21.75
C GLN A 2 -32.35 -11.84 22.06
N LEU A 3 -32.54 -10.88 21.15
CA LEU A 3 -33.52 -9.78 21.32
C LEU A 3 -34.98 -10.25 21.37
N GLN A 4 -35.32 -11.34 20.66
CA GLN A 4 -36.64 -11.99 20.77
C GLN A 4 -36.84 -12.67 22.13
N ARG A 5 -35.79 -13.29 22.69
CA ARG A 5 -35.86 -13.92 24.02
C ARG A 5 -36.07 -12.89 25.15
N ILE A 6 -35.60 -11.66 24.97
CA ILE A 6 -35.76 -10.56 25.95
C ILE A 6 -37.10 -9.83 25.76
N GLY A 7 -37.89 -10.18 24.74
CA GLY A 7 -39.21 -9.60 24.50
C GLY A 7 -39.20 -8.21 23.87
N VAL A 8 -38.02 -7.74 23.40
CA VAL A 8 -37.85 -6.42 22.78
C VAL A 8 -38.29 -6.41 21.31
N LEU A 9 -38.31 -7.56 20.63
CA LEU A 9 -38.77 -7.70 19.25
C LEU A 9 -39.89 -8.74 19.17
N SER A 10 -41.03 -8.36 18.61
CA SER A 10 -42.11 -9.28 18.21
C SER A 10 -41.68 -10.08 16.99
N SER A 11 -42.14 -11.34 16.84
CA SER A 11 -41.80 -12.22 15.71
C SER A 11 -42.16 -11.66 14.32
N ILE A 12 -42.97 -10.59 14.27
CA ILE A 12 -43.44 -9.93 13.05
C ILE A 12 -42.62 -8.66 12.71
N GLU A 13 -41.93 -8.05 13.67
CA GLU A 13 -41.08 -6.89 13.43
C GLU A 13 -39.71 -7.32 12.88
N CYS A 14 -39.45 -6.96 11.62
CA CYS A 14 -38.16 -7.17 10.98
C CYS A 14 -37.16 -6.11 11.46
N ILE A 15 -35.87 -6.48 11.52
CA ILE A 15 -34.72 -5.63 11.92
C ILE A 15 -34.67 -4.31 11.12
N THR A 16 -35.32 -4.25 9.96
CA THR A 16 -35.46 -3.04 9.13
C THR A 16 -36.19 -1.88 9.82
N MET A 17 -37.10 -2.14 10.77
CA MET A 17 -37.78 -1.10 11.57
C MET A 17 -36.84 -0.48 12.62
N LEU A 18 -35.75 -1.16 12.99
CA LEU A 18 -34.77 -0.74 13.99
C LEU A 18 -33.52 -0.12 13.32
N SER A 19 -33.73 0.67 12.26
CA SER A 19 -32.65 1.21 11.42
C SER A 19 -31.61 2.01 12.21
N GLU A 20 -32.05 2.79 13.20
CA GLU A 20 -31.19 3.60 14.05
C GLU A 20 -30.29 2.77 14.98
N GLU A 21 -30.82 1.71 15.60
CA GLU A 21 -30.04 0.82 16.46
C GLU A 21 -29.08 -0.05 15.64
N CYS A 22 -29.49 -0.48 14.44
CA CYS A 22 -28.63 -1.18 13.50
C CYS A 22 -27.47 -0.28 13.04
N ARG A 23 -27.73 1.02 12.81
CA ARG A 23 -26.70 2.02 12.51
C ARG A 23 -25.71 2.17 13.65
N LYS A 24 -26.18 2.30 14.91
CA LYS A 24 -25.31 2.35 16.09
C LYS A 24 -24.44 1.11 16.23
N PHE A 25 -25.02 -0.08 16.06
CA PHE A 25 -24.28 -1.33 16.13
C PHE A 25 -23.19 -1.43 15.05
N ARG A 26 -23.49 -1.04 13.81
CA ARG A 26 -22.51 -0.99 12.72
C ARG A 26 -21.37 -0.01 13.00
N THR A 27 -21.67 1.15 13.60
CA THR A 27 -20.65 2.12 14.01
C THR A 27 -19.74 1.55 15.09
N LEU A 28 -20.31 0.99 16.16
CA LEU A 28 -19.56 0.36 17.24
C LEU A 28 -18.64 -0.77 16.73
N TRP A 29 -19.17 -1.61 15.83
CA TRP A 29 -18.38 -2.69 15.22
C TRP A 29 -17.21 -2.15 14.39
N ALA A 30 -17.42 -1.06 13.65
CA ALA A 30 -16.37 -0.42 12.87
C ALA A 30 -15.31 0.25 13.78
N GLU A 31 -15.71 0.85 14.90
CA GLU A 31 -14.80 1.44 15.88
C GLU A 31 -13.92 0.38 16.55
N GLN A 32 -14.50 -0.76 16.96
CA GLN A 32 -13.71 -1.86 17.50
C GLN A 32 -12.68 -2.39 16.49
N GLY A 33 -13.06 -2.51 15.21
CA GLY A 33 -12.13 -2.91 14.15
C GLY A 33 -11.02 -1.88 13.90
N ASP A 34 -11.32 -0.60 14.07
CA ASP A 34 -10.36 0.48 13.97
C ASP A 34 -9.34 0.46 15.11
N GLU A 35 -9.78 0.22 16.36
CA GLU A 35 -8.88 0.11 17.53
C GLU A 35 -7.90 -1.05 17.38
N VAL A 36 -8.40 -2.23 17.00
CA VAL A 36 -7.53 -3.40 16.75
C VAL A 36 -6.53 -3.11 15.63
N SER A 37 -6.98 -2.45 14.56
CA SER A 37 -6.08 -2.08 13.46
C SER A 37 -5.02 -1.06 13.88
N LEU A 38 -5.37 -0.13 14.77
CA LEU A 38 -4.45 0.86 15.30
C LEU A 38 -3.36 0.20 16.15
N GLU A 39 -3.71 -0.76 16.99
CA GLU A 39 -2.76 -1.50 17.82
C GLU A 39 -1.78 -2.34 17.00
N TYR A 40 -2.27 -3.05 15.98
CA TYR A 40 -1.43 -3.94 15.18
C TYR A 40 -0.65 -3.25 14.07
N ALA A 41 -1.23 -2.24 13.42
CA ALA A 41 -0.68 -1.65 12.20
C ALA A 41 -0.46 -0.13 12.31
N GLY A 42 -0.72 0.48 13.46
CA GLY A 42 -0.57 1.92 13.67
C GLY A 42 -1.58 2.78 12.90
N THR A 43 -2.55 2.19 12.19
CA THR A 43 -3.56 2.94 11.44
C THR A 43 -4.94 2.29 11.55
N HIS A 44 -5.99 3.10 11.37
CA HIS A 44 -7.39 2.65 11.33
C HIS A 44 -7.63 1.58 10.25
N ALA A 45 -8.74 0.83 10.37
CA ALA A 45 -9.08 -0.23 9.44
C ALA A 45 -9.34 0.34 8.04
N LEU A 46 -8.81 -0.34 7.01
CA LEU A 46 -9.14 0.00 5.64
C LEU A 46 -10.61 -0.28 5.36
N LYS A 47 -11.24 0.54 4.52
CA LYS A 47 -12.64 0.37 4.08
C LYS A 47 -13.68 0.45 5.21
N GLY A 48 -13.36 1.07 6.33
CA GLY A 48 -14.29 1.24 7.47
C GLY A 48 -15.60 1.94 7.07
N ASP A 49 -15.56 2.82 6.07
CA ASP A 49 -16.74 3.53 5.55
C ASP A 49 -17.81 2.59 4.97
N LEU A 50 -17.40 1.45 4.40
CA LEU A 50 -18.35 0.46 3.90
C LEU A 50 -19.13 -0.18 5.05
N VAL A 51 -18.47 -0.44 6.18
CA VAL A 51 -19.09 -1.02 7.37
C VAL A 51 -20.00 0.01 8.05
N ARG A 52 -19.56 1.27 8.18
CA ARG A 52 -20.32 2.36 8.83
C ARG A 52 -21.53 2.82 8.02
N TYR A 53 -21.34 3.14 6.74
CA TYR A 53 -22.35 3.81 5.92
C TYR A 53 -22.96 2.90 4.84
N GLY A 54 -22.38 1.72 4.60
CA GLY A 54 -22.83 0.82 3.54
C GLY A 54 -22.46 1.29 2.14
N ARG A 55 -21.72 2.40 2.05
CA ARG A 55 -21.22 3.00 0.81
C ARG A 55 -19.81 3.49 1.05
N GLN A 56 -18.97 3.34 0.04
CA GLN A 56 -17.61 3.83 0.09
C GLN A 56 -17.60 5.31 -0.29
N THR A 57 -17.11 6.19 0.59
CA THR A 57 -16.98 7.62 0.29
C THR A 57 -15.65 7.90 -0.41
N ILE A 58 -15.62 8.93 -1.26
CA ILE A 58 -14.38 9.32 -1.97
C ILE A 58 -13.30 9.76 -0.96
N GLY A 59 -13.69 10.47 0.10
CA GLY A 59 -12.79 10.82 1.20
C GLY A 59 -12.23 9.59 1.93
N GLY A 60 -13.07 8.58 2.15
CA GLY A 60 -12.68 7.28 2.71
C GLY A 60 -11.65 6.57 1.85
N ILE A 61 -11.82 6.56 0.52
CA ILE A 61 -10.85 5.96 -0.41
C ILE A 61 -9.47 6.64 -0.29
N ILE A 62 -9.44 7.97 -0.19
CA ILE A 62 -8.19 8.71 -0.04
C ILE A 62 -7.53 8.39 1.30
N LYS A 63 -8.30 8.38 2.40
CA LYS A 63 -7.80 8.04 3.74
C LYS A 63 -7.28 6.60 3.80
N ASP A 64 -8.01 5.66 3.19
CA ASP A 64 -7.61 4.27 3.04
C ASP A 64 -6.29 4.15 2.26
N GLY A 65 -6.17 4.91 1.16
CA GLY A 65 -4.96 4.98 0.35
C GLY A 65 -3.75 5.51 1.12
N LEU A 66 -3.91 6.61 1.87
CA LEU A 66 -2.86 7.17 2.71
C LEU A 66 -2.45 6.19 3.83
N SER A 67 -3.42 5.51 4.44
CA SER A 67 -3.15 4.51 5.48
C SER A 67 -2.41 3.30 4.91
N ALA A 68 -2.79 2.84 3.72
CA ALA A 68 -2.10 1.76 3.01
C ALA A 68 -0.68 2.14 2.62
N LEU A 69 -0.46 3.37 2.11
CA LEU A 69 0.86 3.90 1.79
C LEU A 69 1.73 4.03 3.04
N SER A 70 1.16 4.51 4.15
CA SER A 70 1.86 4.61 5.43
C SER A 70 2.29 3.23 5.92
N ARG A 71 1.39 2.24 5.94
CA ARG A 71 1.71 0.84 6.28
C ARG A 71 2.78 0.26 5.37
N TYR A 72 2.67 0.48 4.06
CA TYR A 72 3.66 0.02 3.10
C TYR A 72 5.02 0.68 3.33
N TYR A 73 5.06 1.98 3.57
CA TYR A 73 6.28 2.71 3.82
C TYR A 73 6.94 2.26 5.13
N LEU A 74 6.16 2.22 6.22
CA LEU A 74 6.63 1.83 7.54
C LEU A 74 7.18 0.39 7.53
N ASN A 75 6.42 -0.56 6.98
CA ASN A 75 6.82 -1.96 6.90
C ASN A 75 8.07 -2.19 6.03
N ASN A 76 8.26 -1.43 4.96
CA ASN A 76 9.35 -1.67 3.99
C ASN A 76 10.58 -0.78 4.17
N PHE A 77 10.50 0.31 4.95
CA PHE A 77 11.57 1.29 5.11
C PHE A 77 11.94 1.63 6.57
N GLN A 78 11.05 1.40 7.55
CA GLN A 78 11.32 1.74 8.96
C GLN A 78 11.42 0.49 9.85
N ASP A 79 10.47 -0.45 9.74
CA ASP A 79 10.38 -1.64 10.61
C ASP A 79 11.08 -2.89 10.06
N GLY A 80 11.97 -2.70 9.09
CA GLY A 80 12.77 -3.78 8.53
C GLY A 80 13.52 -4.56 9.61
N ASP A 81 13.18 -5.84 9.73
CA ASP A 81 13.83 -6.86 10.56
C ASP A 81 13.70 -6.70 12.09
N ALA A 82 12.83 -5.81 12.60
CA ALA A 82 12.48 -5.80 14.03
C ALA A 82 11.88 -7.15 14.49
N LEU A 83 11.11 -7.79 13.62
CA LEU A 83 10.56 -9.13 13.80
C LEU A 83 11.64 -10.21 13.86
N ASP A 84 12.71 -10.10 13.07
CA ASP A 84 13.84 -11.05 13.08
C ASP A 84 14.67 -10.94 14.36
N LEU A 85 14.73 -9.73 14.94
CA LEU A 85 15.34 -9.48 16.24
C LEU A 85 14.53 -10.13 17.38
N ILE A 86 13.20 -9.98 17.36
CA ILE A 86 12.29 -10.52 18.39
C ILE A 86 12.14 -12.04 18.28
N SER A 87 12.11 -12.57 17.06
CA SER A 87 11.99 -14.02 16.81
C SER A 87 13.29 -14.80 17.05
N GLY A 88 14.39 -14.10 17.35
CA GLY A 88 15.68 -14.73 17.67
C GLY A 88 16.44 -15.25 16.45
N HIS A 89 15.99 -14.93 15.24
CA HIS A 89 16.68 -15.28 14.00
C HIS A 89 17.92 -14.40 13.75
N TYR A 90 18.06 -13.29 14.46
CA TYR A 90 19.26 -12.45 14.40
C TYR A 90 20.36 -12.90 15.38
N ASN A 91 21.54 -13.22 14.84
CA ASN A 91 22.74 -13.49 15.63
C ASN A 91 23.55 -12.19 15.83
N VAL A 92 23.64 -11.72 17.08
CA VAL A 92 24.32 -10.47 17.44
C VAL A 92 25.83 -10.63 17.29
N ASN A 93 26.39 -10.17 16.18
CA ASN A 93 27.84 -10.10 16.00
C ASN A 93 28.40 -8.81 16.63
N ARG A 94 28.99 -8.91 17.83
CA ARG A 94 29.61 -7.77 18.55
C ARG A 94 30.76 -7.09 17.81
N ASN A 95 31.38 -7.77 16.84
CA ASN A 95 32.51 -7.24 16.08
C ASN A 95 32.09 -6.70 14.70
N GLY A 96 30.78 -6.74 14.38
CA GLY A 96 30.23 -6.22 13.13
C GLY A 96 29.72 -4.79 13.26
N PRO A 97 29.55 -4.06 12.13
CA PRO A 97 28.88 -2.76 12.13
C PRO A 97 27.45 -2.90 12.65
N SER A 98 26.96 -1.90 13.39
CA SER A 98 25.63 -1.97 13.99
C SER A 98 24.53 -1.95 12.91
N PRO A 99 23.51 -2.80 13.00
CA PRO A 99 22.43 -2.87 12.01
C PRO A 99 21.61 -1.59 11.87
N PHE A 100 21.62 -0.74 12.91
CA PHE A 100 20.93 0.54 12.96
C PHE A 100 21.74 1.69 12.35
N GLN A 101 22.81 1.42 11.59
CA GLN A 101 23.42 2.44 10.75
C GLN A 101 22.44 2.82 9.65
N LEU A 102 21.58 3.79 9.97
CA LEU A 102 20.71 4.48 9.06
C LEU A 102 21.62 5.18 8.04
N ASN A 103 21.88 4.52 6.90
CA ASN A 103 22.51 5.14 5.73
C ASN A 103 21.53 6.17 5.15
N GLY A 104 21.31 7.28 5.88
CA GLY A 104 20.40 8.37 5.50
C GLY A 104 20.77 9.01 4.16
N PHE A 105 22.00 8.81 3.69
CA PHE A 105 22.48 9.29 2.39
C PHE A 105 22.11 8.38 1.21
N GLU A 106 21.82 7.10 1.41
CA GLU A 106 21.44 6.22 0.29
C GLU A 106 19.97 6.42 -0.12
N SER A 107 19.06 6.68 0.83
CA SER A 107 17.65 7.00 0.52
C SER A 107 17.51 8.26 -0.33
N LEU A 108 18.33 9.29 -0.06
CA LEU A 108 18.40 10.51 -0.86
C LEU A 108 19.02 10.30 -2.26
N SER A 109 19.78 9.22 -2.46
CA SER A 109 20.39 8.86 -3.75
C SER A 109 19.43 8.05 -4.64
N TYR A 110 18.51 7.27 -4.04
CA TYR A 110 17.49 6.52 -4.78
C TYR A 110 16.26 7.36 -5.16
N LEU A 111 15.92 8.40 -4.40
CA LEU A 111 14.85 9.36 -4.72
C LEU A 111 15.01 10.03 -6.11
N PRO A 112 16.18 10.56 -6.50
CA PRO A 112 16.39 11.13 -7.83
C PRO A 112 16.40 10.06 -8.93
N VAL A 113 16.91 8.84 -8.67
CA VAL A 113 16.91 7.75 -9.67
C VAL A 113 15.51 7.18 -9.88
N ALA A 114 14.73 6.99 -8.83
CA ALA A 114 13.34 6.52 -8.91
C ALA A 114 12.41 7.59 -9.50
N SER A 115 12.64 8.88 -9.19
CA SER A 115 11.89 9.98 -9.82
C SER A 115 12.27 10.17 -11.31
N ALA A 116 13.55 10.01 -11.67
CA ALA A 116 13.98 10.01 -13.07
C ALA A 116 13.43 8.80 -13.85
N ALA A 117 13.44 7.60 -13.24
CA ALA A 117 12.89 6.40 -13.85
C ALA A 117 11.36 6.51 -14.02
N SER A 118 10.65 7.02 -13.02
CA SER A 118 9.20 7.24 -13.13
C SER A 118 8.85 8.35 -14.11
N ALA A 119 9.63 9.44 -14.18
CA ALA A 119 9.48 10.47 -15.20
C ALA A 119 9.73 9.93 -16.62
N LEU A 120 10.72 9.06 -16.81
CA LEU A 120 10.97 8.37 -18.09
C LEU A 120 9.84 7.41 -18.46
N LEU A 121 9.24 6.72 -17.49
CA LEU A 121 8.09 5.84 -17.72
C LEU A 121 6.84 6.63 -18.11
N ILE A 122 6.53 7.72 -17.38
CA ILE A 122 5.37 8.58 -17.67
C ILE A 122 5.56 9.34 -18.99
N GLY A 123 6.77 9.85 -19.24
CA GLY A 123 7.15 10.46 -20.51
C GLY A 123 7.05 9.48 -21.68
N GLY A 124 7.56 8.26 -21.52
CA GLY A 124 7.45 7.21 -22.53
C GLY A 124 6.01 6.82 -22.82
N LEU A 125 5.16 6.65 -21.81
CA LEU A 125 3.74 6.31 -21.99
C LEU A 125 2.94 7.42 -22.69
N THR A 126 3.18 8.68 -22.31
CA THR A 126 2.49 9.83 -22.91
C THR A 126 2.91 10.04 -24.37
N ILE A 127 4.20 9.96 -24.66
CA ILE A 127 4.73 10.10 -26.03
C ILE A 127 4.21 8.97 -26.92
N THR A 128 4.20 7.72 -26.42
CA THR A 128 3.68 6.57 -27.19
C THR A 128 2.17 6.65 -27.41
N SER A 129 1.39 7.13 -26.44
CA SER A 129 -0.07 7.26 -26.57
C SER A 129 -0.46 8.38 -27.54
N VAL A 130 0.22 9.53 -27.48
CA VAL A 130 -0.01 10.66 -28.40
C VAL A 130 0.39 10.31 -29.83
N THR A 131 1.53 9.63 -30.02
CA THR A 131 1.98 9.20 -31.36
C THR A 131 1.11 8.10 -31.95
N PHE A 132 0.60 7.18 -31.13
CA PHE A 132 -0.38 6.17 -31.56
C PHE A 132 -1.72 6.80 -31.97
N HIS A 133 -2.19 7.82 -31.25
CA HIS A 133 -3.41 8.55 -31.61
C HIS A 133 -3.24 9.43 -32.86
N GLN A 134 -2.01 9.67 -33.29
CA GLN A 134 -1.64 10.37 -34.54
C GLN A 134 -1.21 9.40 -35.66
N ALA A 135 -1.64 8.13 -35.58
CA ALA A 135 -1.38 7.07 -36.56
C ALA A 135 -1.98 7.41 -37.93
N GLY A 136 -1.27 8.23 -38.69
CA GLY A 136 -1.62 8.61 -40.05
C GLY A 136 -0.43 9.02 -40.91
N ARG A 137 0.79 9.20 -40.38
CA ARG A 137 1.95 9.56 -41.23
C ARG A 137 3.30 9.21 -40.57
N GLN A 138 4.11 8.44 -41.33
CA GLN A 138 5.57 8.24 -41.22
C GLN A 138 6.13 7.11 -40.33
N ALA A 139 7.03 6.32 -40.93
CA ALA A 139 7.79 5.23 -40.32
C ALA A 139 8.69 5.65 -39.13
N GLN A 140 9.10 6.93 -39.10
CA GLN A 140 9.90 7.49 -38.00
C GLN A 140 9.16 7.44 -36.64
N GLN A 141 7.83 7.54 -36.64
CA GLN A 141 7.02 7.47 -35.42
C GLN A 141 6.85 6.04 -34.89
N TYR A 142 6.89 5.04 -35.78
CA TYR A 142 6.87 3.63 -35.37
C TYR A 142 8.20 3.20 -34.74
N LEU A 143 9.33 3.69 -35.25
CA LEU A 143 10.64 3.40 -34.65
C LEU A 143 10.77 4.03 -33.27
N SER A 144 10.29 5.26 -33.07
CA SER A 144 10.36 5.91 -31.76
C SER A 144 9.47 5.23 -30.72
N THR A 145 8.27 4.75 -31.07
CA THR A 145 7.39 4.03 -30.12
C THR A 145 7.98 2.70 -29.68
N VAL A 146 8.60 1.94 -30.59
CA VAL A 146 9.28 0.68 -30.27
C VAL A 146 10.46 0.91 -29.32
N ILE A 147 11.24 1.98 -29.54
CA ILE A 147 12.37 2.33 -28.66
C ILE A 147 11.87 2.69 -27.26
N TRP A 148 10.87 3.57 -27.14
CA TRP A 148 10.32 3.97 -25.84
C TRP A 148 9.64 2.81 -25.12
N ALA A 149 8.94 1.92 -25.84
CA ALA A 149 8.37 0.71 -25.26
C ALA A 149 9.46 -0.29 -24.79
N GLY A 150 10.57 -0.38 -25.52
CA GLY A 150 11.73 -1.18 -25.11
C GLY A 150 12.39 -0.64 -23.83
N VAL A 151 12.56 0.69 -23.74
CA VAL A 151 13.10 1.35 -22.54
C VAL A 151 12.19 1.12 -21.34
N THR A 152 10.86 1.28 -21.49
CA THR A 152 9.93 1.07 -20.38
C THR A 152 9.89 -0.39 -19.94
N ALA A 153 9.91 -1.34 -20.87
CA ALA A 153 10.00 -2.77 -20.57
C ALA A 153 11.31 -3.14 -19.86
N GLY A 154 12.44 -2.57 -20.29
CA GLY A 154 13.74 -2.76 -19.67
C GLY A 154 13.79 -2.25 -18.23
N VAL A 155 13.29 -1.03 -17.99
CA VAL A 155 13.19 -0.46 -16.63
C VAL A 155 12.29 -1.32 -15.74
N MET A 156 11.13 -1.79 -16.25
CA MET A 156 10.24 -2.67 -15.50
C MET A 156 10.90 -4.00 -15.13
N ALA A 157 11.68 -4.60 -16.04
CA ALA A 157 12.41 -5.84 -15.78
C ALA A 157 13.49 -5.66 -14.69
N VAL A 158 14.24 -4.55 -14.72
CA VAL A 158 15.24 -4.21 -13.70
C VAL A 158 14.58 -3.99 -12.33
N VAL A 159 13.46 -3.26 -12.29
CA VAL A 159 12.68 -3.05 -11.06
C VAL A 159 12.12 -4.36 -10.53
N LYS A 160 11.64 -5.27 -11.39
CA LYS A 160 11.14 -6.59 -10.96
C LYS A 160 12.26 -7.49 -10.44
N ALA A 161 13.42 -7.50 -11.10
CA ALA A 161 14.58 -8.28 -10.69
C ALA A 161 15.16 -7.79 -9.35
N ASN A 162 15.21 -6.47 -9.15
CA ASN A 162 15.78 -5.86 -7.94
C ASN A 162 14.71 -5.41 -6.93
N GLY A 163 13.43 -5.75 -7.16
CA GLY A 163 12.29 -5.25 -6.38
C GLY A 163 12.41 -5.55 -4.89
N ARG A 164 12.89 -6.76 -4.56
CA ARG A 164 13.18 -7.15 -3.18
C ARG A 164 14.20 -6.22 -2.53
N GLN A 165 15.19 -5.72 -3.26
CA GLN A 165 16.21 -4.80 -2.74
C GLN A 165 15.68 -3.40 -2.45
N PHE A 166 14.65 -2.98 -3.19
CA PHE A 166 14.00 -1.69 -2.99
C PHE A 166 12.94 -1.70 -1.87
N CYS A 167 12.29 -2.84 -1.63
CA CYS A 167 11.13 -2.93 -0.73
C CYS A 167 11.43 -3.69 0.58
N SER A 168 12.68 -3.91 0.97
CA SER A 168 12.98 -4.54 2.27
C SER A 168 14.24 -3.93 2.86
N ARG A 169 14.10 -2.74 3.46
CA ARG A 169 15.17 -2.06 4.20
C ARG A 169 14.58 -1.50 5.51
N PRO A 170 15.31 -1.43 6.62
CA PRO A 170 16.65 -1.96 6.87
C PRO A 170 16.67 -3.49 6.92
N ARG A 171 17.85 -4.09 6.72
CA ARG A 171 18.04 -5.54 6.89
C ARG A 171 19.14 -5.79 7.91
N LEU A 172 18.86 -6.66 8.87
CA LEU A 172 19.79 -7.21 9.85
C LEU A 172 20.69 -8.28 9.23
N CYS A 173 20.19 -9.06 8.29
CA CYS A 173 20.94 -10.14 7.63
C CYS A 173 21.21 -9.83 6.15
N GLY A 174 22.43 -10.12 5.70
CA GLY A 174 22.78 -10.10 4.28
C GLY A 174 22.01 -11.18 3.53
N LEU A 175 21.49 -10.87 2.34
CA LEU A 175 20.85 -11.86 1.48
C LEU A 175 21.95 -12.80 0.96
N MET A 176 22.01 -14.03 1.48
CA MET A 176 22.77 -15.13 0.85
C MET A 176 21.96 -15.75 -0.27
#